data_AF-A0A1A8DCS1-F1
#
_entry.id   AF-A0A1A8DCS1-F1
#
_cell.length_a   1.000
_cell.length_b   1.000
_cell.length_c   1.000
_cell.angle_alpha   90.00
_cell.angle_beta   90.00
_cell.angle_gamma   90.00
#
_symmetry.space_group_name_H-M   'P 1'
#
loop_
_entity.id
_entity.type
_entity.pdbx_description
1 polymer ?
#
loop_
_entity_poly.entity_id
_entity_poly.type
_entity_poly.pdbx_seq_one_letter_code
_entity_poly.pdbx_strand_id
1 'polypeptide(L)'
;MDYQQKLAEKLTILNERGNGVLIRMNYIKKICADSKLRPSFLTDKAMEPAIKYINKKFPNIDFRGNNNNLTNIQRQKSDILGATSSYYDSFMDVIEFRDHVYELLNTIDACQCFFDISLNFEFTKNYLDLIITYTSVIITLSRIDDKKVLVGMFNCAHEMTNGCSDPSYPRLGQMFVEYEHPWKKLTEEFGPHTRSVTAALLSLKMVYPRRNLPAEQWRSAQLLNLLSAPATMMDPA
;
A
#
# COMPACT_ATOMS: atom_id res chain seq x y z
N MET A 1 18.32 2.59 -25.86
CA MET A 1 18.12 3.18 -24.53
C MET A 1 17.41 2.23 -23.57
N ASP A 2 16.64 1.25 -24.05
CA ASP A 2 15.84 0.34 -23.20
C ASP A 2 16.64 -0.58 -22.26
N TYR A 3 17.88 -0.96 -22.65
CA TYR A 3 18.74 -1.82 -21.82
C TYR A 3 19.23 -1.16 -20.51
N GLN A 4 19.05 0.15 -20.33
CA GLN A 4 19.46 0.86 -19.11
C GLN A 4 18.32 1.06 -18.10
N GLN A 5 17.13 0.54 -18.36
CA GLN A 5 15.96 0.77 -17.50
C GLN A 5 15.99 0.00 -16.17
N LYS A 6 16.84 -1.03 -16.05
CA LYS A 6 17.03 -1.83 -14.82
C LYS A 6 15.71 -2.36 -14.24
N LEU A 7 14.84 -2.87 -15.12
CA LEU A 7 13.48 -3.26 -14.74
C LEU A 7 13.48 -4.39 -13.71
N ALA A 8 14.40 -5.35 -13.83
CA ALA A 8 14.50 -6.47 -12.89
C ALA A 8 14.88 -5.98 -11.48
N GLU A 9 15.86 -5.09 -11.38
CA GLU A 9 16.31 -4.50 -10.13
C GLU A 9 15.21 -3.65 -9.50
N LYS A 10 14.59 -2.76 -10.30
CA LYS A 10 13.48 -1.91 -9.83
C LYS A 10 12.30 -2.74 -9.33
N LEU A 11 11.88 -3.77 -10.08
CA LEU A 11 10.81 -4.68 -9.68
C LEU A 11 11.14 -5.42 -8.39
N THR A 12 12.36 -5.92 -8.25
CA THR A 12 12.79 -6.68 -7.05
C THR A 12 12.75 -5.79 -5.81
N ILE A 13 13.39 -4.62 -5.89
CA ILE A 13 13.48 -3.66 -4.78
C ILE A 13 12.09 -3.14 -4.40
N LEU A 14 11.26 -2.79 -5.38
CA LEU A 14 9.92 -2.27 -5.09
C LEU A 14 8.97 -3.33 -4.53
N ASN A 15 9.08 -4.60 -4.94
CA ASN A 15 8.30 -5.67 -4.31
C ASN A 15 8.68 -5.85 -2.84
N GLU A 16 9.97 -5.88 -2.53
CA GLU A 16 10.44 -5.96 -1.14
C GLU A 16 10.00 -4.75 -0.31
N ARG A 17 10.19 -3.54 -0.84
CA ARG A 17 9.75 -2.29 -0.21
C ARG A 17 8.25 -2.27 0.02
N GLY A 18 7.47 -2.68 -0.99
CA GLY A 18 6.01 -2.73 -0.94
C GLY A 18 5.50 -3.65 0.17
N ASN A 19 6.13 -4.81 0.36
CA ASN A 19 5.84 -5.71 1.48
C ASN A 19 6.09 -5.04 2.83
N GLY A 20 7.22 -4.35 2.98
CA GLY A 20 7.53 -3.58 4.20
C GLY A 20 6.51 -2.47 4.48
N VAL A 21 6.10 -1.73 3.45
CA VAL A 21 5.04 -0.71 3.55
C VAL A 21 3.70 -1.34 3.95
N LEU A 22 3.32 -2.45 3.33
CA LEU A 22 2.08 -3.17 3.63
C LEU A 22 2.04 -3.67 5.08
N ILE A 23 3.15 -4.24 5.57
CA ILE A 23 3.28 -4.68 6.97
C ILE A 23 3.04 -3.51 7.92
N ARG A 24 3.65 -2.36 7.67
CA ARG A 24 3.48 -1.16 8.51
C ARG A 24 2.06 -0.61 8.45
N MET A 25 1.44 -0.52 7.28
CA MET A 25 0.04 -0.12 7.16
C MET A 25 -0.90 -1.06 7.91
N ASN A 26 -0.67 -2.37 7.81
CA ASN A 26 -1.45 -3.37 8.53
C ASN A 26 -1.23 -3.28 10.05
N TYR A 27 0.00 -3.00 10.50
CA TYR A 27 0.30 -2.78 11.91
C TYR A 27 -0.45 -1.55 12.46
N ILE A 28 -0.37 -0.41 11.77
CA ILE A 28 -1.08 0.82 12.15
C ILE A 28 -2.58 0.57 12.22
N LYS A 29 -3.13 -0.11 11.20
CA LYS A 29 -4.55 -0.50 11.18
C LYS A 29 -4.93 -1.32 12.41
N LYS A 30 -4.14 -2.34 12.75
CA LYS A 30 -4.42 -3.21 13.91
C LYS A 30 -4.34 -2.46 15.23
N ILE A 31 -3.32 -1.64 15.42
CA ILE A 31 -3.16 -0.85 16.64
C ILE A 31 -4.28 0.16 16.82
N CYS A 32 -4.67 0.87 15.76
CA CYS A 32 -5.77 1.83 15.86
C CYS A 32 -7.11 1.12 16.15
N ALA A 33 -7.33 -0.08 15.61
CA ALA A 33 -8.57 -0.83 15.83
C ALA A 33 -8.67 -1.52 17.20
N ASP A 34 -7.54 -1.83 17.85
CA ASP A 34 -7.52 -2.52 19.14
C ASP A 34 -7.69 -1.53 20.30
N SER A 35 -8.76 -1.67 21.08
CA SER A 35 -9.07 -0.78 22.20
C SER A 35 -7.99 -0.70 23.29
N LYS A 36 -7.12 -1.71 23.41
CA LYS A 36 -6.05 -1.77 24.41
C LYS A 36 -4.73 -1.22 23.89
N LEU A 37 -4.46 -1.32 22.59
CA LEU A 37 -3.22 -0.86 21.96
C LEU A 37 -3.34 0.51 21.31
N ARG A 38 -4.56 0.97 21.06
CA ARG A 38 -4.86 2.26 20.45
C ARG A 38 -4.12 3.39 21.18
N PRO A 39 -3.44 4.30 20.45
CA PRO A 39 -2.72 5.41 21.06
C PRO A 39 -3.58 6.21 22.04
N SER A 40 -3.03 6.51 23.21
CA SER A 40 -3.77 7.15 24.32
C SER A 40 -4.41 8.47 23.89
N PHE A 41 -3.72 9.27 23.08
CA PHE A 41 -4.23 10.54 22.55
C PHE A 41 -5.48 10.40 21.65
N LEU A 42 -5.74 9.21 21.09
CA LEU A 42 -6.97 8.91 20.34
C LEU A 42 -8.12 8.42 21.24
N THR A 43 -7.85 8.14 22.51
CA THR A 43 -8.82 7.66 23.51
C THR A 43 -9.11 8.67 24.60
N ASP A 44 -8.25 9.68 24.75
CA ASP A 44 -8.41 10.74 25.74
C ASP A 44 -9.61 11.63 25.43
N LYS A 45 -10.54 11.75 26.39
CA LYS A 45 -11.72 12.61 26.28
C LYS A 45 -11.35 14.08 26.06
N ALA A 46 -10.20 14.54 26.58
CA ALA A 46 -9.74 15.90 26.35
C ALA A 46 -9.38 16.17 24.88
N MET A 47 -9.01 15.13 24.12
CA MET A 47 -8.65 15.24 22.70
C MET A 47 -9.84 15.09 21.75
N GLU A 48 -11.01 14.67 22.23
CA GLU A 48 -12.19 14.44 21.41
C GLU A 48 -12.62 15.66 20.56
N PRO A 49 -12.60 16.91 21.06
CA PRO A 49 -12.89 18.08 20.24
C PRO A 49 -11.91 18.25 19.07
N ALA A 50 -10.62 18.02 19.32
CA ALA A 50 -9.58 18.11 18.30
C ALA A 50 -9.76 17.02 17.23
N ILE A 51 -10.02 15.78 17.65
CA ILE A 51 -10.27 14.64 16.75
C ILE A 51 -11.44 14.93 15.82
N LYS A 52 -12.58 15.40 16.37
CA LYS A 52 -13.77 15.74 15.58
C LYS A 52 -13.50 16.89 14.62
N TYR A 53 -12.82 17.93 15.08
CA TYR A 53 -12.48 19.09 14.26
C TYR A 53 -11.56 18.71 13.09
N ILE A 54 -10.49 17.95 13.36
CA ILE A 54 -9.55 17.47 12.35
C ILE A 54 -10.28 16.62 11.32
N ASN A 55 -11.05 15.61 11.71
CA ASN A 55 -11.79 14.77 10.78
C ASN A 55 -12.75 15.57 9.88
N LYS A 56 -13.42 16.59 10.42
CA LYS A 56 -14.36 17.43 9.68
C LYS A 56 -13.66 18.37 8.70
N LYS A 57 -12.48 18.86 9.03
CA LYS A 57 -11.77 19.88 8.27
C LYS A 57 -10.67 19.33 7.36
N PHE A 58 -10.29 18.07 7.53
CA PHE A 58 -9.22 17.45 6.76
C PHE A 58 -9.47 17.53 5.24
N PRO A 59 -8.45 17.87 4.42
CA PRO A 59 -7.08 18.23 4.79
C PRO A 59 -6.88 19.72 5.13
N ASN A 60 -7.91 20.55 4.98
CA ASN A 60 -7.86 22.00 5.18
C ASN A 60 -8.15 22.39 6.63
N ILE A 61 -7.23 22.05 7.53
CA ILE A 61 -7.35 22.39 8.95
C ILE A 61 -6.92 23.84 9.15
N ASP A 62 -7.79 24.65 9.77
CA ASP A 62 -7.46 26.03 10.12
C ASP A 62 -6.83 26.09 11.53
N PHE A 63 -5.58 26.52 11.56
CA PHE A 63 -4.73 26.69 12.73
C PHE A 63 -4.61 28.16 13.16
N ARG A 64 -5.04 29.11 12.30
CA ARG A 64 -4.85 30.53 12.53
C ARG A 64 -6.00 31.07 13.35
N GLY A 65 -5.67 31.62 14.52
CA GLY A 65 -6.65 32.07 15.49
C GLY A 65 -6.80 31.08 16.63
N ASN A 66 -7.20 31.58 17.80
CA ASN A 66 -7.26 30.83 19.04
C ASN A 66 -8.41 29.79 18.99
N ASN A 67 -8.17 28.69 18.27
CA ASN A 67 -9.17 27.66 18.03
C ASN A 67 -9.29 26.76 19.25
N ASN A 68 -10.38 26.94 20.00
CA ASN A 68 -10.67 26.19 21.22
C ASN A 68 -10.68 24.65 21.02
N ASN A 69 -10.89 24.17 19.79
CA ASN A 69 -10.86 22.73 19.51
C ASN A 69 -9.43 22.15 19.54
N LEU A 70 -8.40 22.97 19.27
CA LEU A 70 -7.00 22.53 19.16
C LEU A 70 -6.17 22.88 20.40
N THR A 71 -6.76 23.49 21.43
CA THR A 71 -6.08 23.93 22.66
C THR A 71 -5.32 22.80 23.35
N ASN A 72 -5.91 21.60 23.41
CA ASN A 72 -5.25 20.45 24.02
C ASN A 72 -4.09 19.92 23.18
N ILE A 73 -4.07 20.10 21.86
CA ILE A 73 -2.88 19.78 21.04
C ILE A 73 -1.78 20.79 21.31
N GLN A 74 -2.11 22.10 21.35
CA GLN A 74 -1.15 23.16 21.64
C GLN A 74 -0.42 22.95 22.98
N ARG A 75 -1.14 22.53 24.02
CA ARG A 75 -0.59 22.33 25.38
C ARG A 75 0.45 21.21 25.47
N GLN A 76 0.31 20.18 24.64
CA GLN A 76 1.15 18.96 24.66
C GLN A 76 1.72 18.66 23.26
N LYS A 77 2.05 19.72 22.50
CA LYS A 77 2.49 19.62 21.10
C LYS A 77 3.75 18.77 20.92
N SER A 78 4.69 18.82 21.87
CA SER A 78 5.91 18.01 21.83
C SER A 78 5.62 16.51 21.95
N ASP A 79 4.72 16.14 22.86
CA ASP A 79 4.34 14.75 23.08
C ASP A 79 3.53 14.21 21.90
N ILE A 80 2.65 15.04 21.33
CA ILE A 80 1.89 14.69 20.13
C ILE A 80 2.80 14.51 18.92
N LEU A 81 3.78 15.39 18.71
CA LEU A 81 4.78 15.21 17.66
C LEU A 81 5.52 13.88 17.81
N GLY A 82 6.04 13.59 19.00
CA GLY A 82 6.74 12.34 19.28
C GLY A 82 5.85 11.10 19.06
N ALA A 83 4.60 11.17 19.50
CA ALA A 83 3.66 10.04 19.40
C ALA A 83 3.10 9.83 17.99
N THR A 84 3.11 10.86 17.13
CA THR A 84 2.54 10.80 15.76
C THR A 84 3.58 10.67 14.65
N SER A 85 4.85 10.98 14.90
CA SER A 85 5.92 10.98 13.88
C SER A 85 6.02 9.67 13.12
N SER A 86 6.12 8.53 13.81
CA SER A 86 6.30 7.22 13.16
C SER A 86 5.11 6.82 12.27
N TYR A 87 3.90 7.27 12.61
CA TYR A 87 2.71 7.11 11.77
C TYR A 87 2.79 8.00 10.54
N TYR A 88 3.14 9.27 10.71
CA TYR A 88 3.30 10.25 9.64
C TYR A 88 4.35 9.78 8.61
N ASP A 89 5.53 9.38 9.09
CA ASP A 89 6.63 8.86 8.27
C ASP A 89 6.19 7.60 7.50
N SER A 90 5.44 6.71 8.16
CA SER A 90 4.91 5.51 7.50
C SER A 90 3.90 5.83 6.40
N PHE A 91 3.10 6.89 6.54
CA PHE A 91 2.20 7.34 5.47
C PHE A 91 2.95 8.04 4.34
N MET A 92 4.02 8.77 4.64
CA MET A 92 4.93 9.34 3.64
C MET A 92 5.55 8.25 2.77
N ASP A 93 5.98 7.15 3.39
CA ASP A 93 6.53 6.00 2.66
C ASP A 93 5.52 5.36 1.69
N VAL A 94 4.21 5.49 1.94
CA VAL A 94 3.18 5.05 0.98
C VAL A 94 3.16 5.94 -0.26
N ILE A 95 3.29 7.27 -0.09
CA ILE A 95 3.38 8.20 -1.22
C ILE A 95 4.61 7.88 -2.06
N GLU A 96 5.77 7.78 -1.41
CA GLU A 96 7.02 7.50 -2.11
C GLU A 96 6.94 6.16 -2.84
N PHE A 97 6.43 5.11 -2.19
CA PHE A 97 6.24 3.82 -2.83
C PHE A 97 5.33 3.91 -4.06
N ARG A 98 4.19 4.61 -3.95
CA ARG A 98 3.27 4.83 -5.07
C ARG A 98 3.95 5.53 -6.24
N ASP A 99 4.70 6.60 -5.98
CA ASP A 99 5.34 7.37 -7.04
C ASP A 99 6.33 6.52 -7.85
N HIS A 100 7.14 5.72 -7.16
CA HIS A 100 8.09 4.81 -7.81
C HIS A 100 7.39 3.68 -8.56
N VAL A 101 6.26 3.17 -8.04
CA VAL A 101 5.42 2.22 -8.76
C VAL A 101 4.92 2.83 -10.07
N TYR A 102 4.38 4.05 -10.05
CA TYR A 102 3.89 4.72 -11.26
C TYR A 102 4.98 4.97 -12.29
N GLU A 103 6.14 5.46 -11.85
CA GLU A 103 7.27 5.63 -12.75
C GLU A 103 7.64 4.31 -13.44
N LEU A 104 7.70 3.21 -12.67
CA LEU A 104 8.03 1.90 -13.21
C LEU A 104 6.96 1.35 -14.16
N LEU A 105 5.67 1.44 -13.80
CA LEU A 105 4.58 0.97 -14.65
C LEU A 105 4.53 1.75 -15.98
N ASN A 106 4.70 3.08 -15.92
CA ASN A 106 4.80 3.91 -17.12
C ASN A 106 6.00 3.52 -18.00
N THR A 107 7.14 3.20 -17.38
CA THR A 107 8.34 2.74 -18.10
C THR A 107 8.10 1.40 -18.80
N ILE A 108 7.47 0.44 -18.09
CA ILE A 108 7.11 -0.88 -18.64
C ILE A 108 6.19 -0.74 -19.86
N ASP A 109 5.18 0.13 -19.78
CA ASP A 109 4.28 0.39 -20.89
C ASP A 109 4.97 1.05 -22.07
N ALA A 110 5.85 2.03 -21.82
CA ALA A 110 6.63 2.70 -22.85
C ALA A 110 7.57 1.72 -23.57
N CYS A 111 8.16 0.77 -22.84
CA CYS A 111 8.99 -0.30 -23.40
C CYS A 111 8.17 -1.41 -24.09
N GLN A 112 6.84 -1.38 -24.00
CA GLN A 112 5.94 -2.39 -24.55
C GLN A 112 6.37 -3.82 -24.19
N CYS A 113 6.71 -4.03 -22.91
CA CYS A 113 7.28 -5.30 -22.47
C CYS A 113 6.34 -6.49 -22.75
N PHE A 114 6.94 -7.60 -23.16
CA PHE A 114 6.22 -8.85 -23.36
C PHE A 114 6.08 -9.61 -22.03
N PHE A 115 4.90 -10.14 -21.75
CA PHE A 115 4.59 -10.89 -20.52
C PHE A 115 4.05 -12.28 -20.84
N ASP A 116 4.75 -13.30 -20.35
CA ASP A 116 4.31 -14.69 -20.37
C ASP A 116 4.91 -15.45 -19.19
N ILE A 117 4.04 -15.87 -18.24
CA ILE A 117 4.45 -16.59 -17.03
C ILE A 117 5.22 -17.90 -17.32
N SER A 118 5.06 -18.49 -18.51
CA SER A 118 5.75 -19.71 -18.92
C SER A 118 7.12 -19.47 -19.57
N LEU A 119 7.40 -18.24 -20.01
CA LEU A 119 8.65 -17.89 -20.69
C LEU A 119 9.54 -17.00 -19.84
N ASN A 120 9.01 -15.86 -19.38
CA ASN A 120 9.74 -14.90 -18.54
C ASN A 120 9.11 -14.84 -17.15
N PHE A 121 9.11 -16.00 -16.49
CA PHE A 121 8.48 -16.24 -15.20
C PHE A 121 8.79 -15.15 -14.16
N GLU A 122 10.06 -14.88 -13.89
CA GLU A 122 10.45 -13.89 -12.88
C GLU A 122 9.92 -12.49 -13.22
N PHE A 123 10.03 -12.07 -14.47
CA PHE A 123 9.59 -10.74 -14.87
C PHE A 123 8.06 -10.60 -14.77
N THR A 124 7.31 -11.57 -15.31
CA THR A 124 5.85 -11.57 -15.24
C THR A 124 5.33 -11.70 -13.81
N LYS A 125 5.94 -12.58 -13.01
CA LYS A 125 5.60 -12.75 -11.59
C LYS A 125 5.85 -11.47 -10.80
N ASN A 126 7.05 -10.91 -10.87
CA ASN A 126 7.40 -9.71 -10.09
C ASN A 126 6.56 -8.49 -10.51
N TYR A 127 6.17 -8.37 -11.79
CA TYR A 127 5.24 -7.35 -12.24
C TYR A 127 3.84 -7.52 -11.61
N LEU A 128 3.27 -8.72 -11.66
CA LEU A 128 1.97 -9.01 -11.05
C LEU A 128 2.00 -8.85 -9.52
N ASP A 129 3.06 -9.32 -8.87
CA ASP A 129 3.25 -9.17 -7.42
C ASP A 129 3.29 -7.70 -7.02
N LEU A 130 3.94 -6.83 -7.81
CA LEU A 130 4.02 -5.41 -7.51
C LEU A 130 2.63 -4.76 -7.58
N ILE A 131 1.84 -5.11 -8.59
CA ILE A 131 0.47 -4.61 -8.75
C ILE A 131 -0.42 -5.04 -7.59
N ILE A 132 -0.36 -6.32 -7.20
CA ILE A 132 -1.13 -6.85 -6.08
C ILE A 132 -0.70 -6.22 -4.76
N THR A 133 0.61 -6.04 -4.55
CA THR A 133 1.16 -5.39 -3.36
C THR A 133 0.72 -3.94 -3.28
N TYR A 134 0.84 -3.18 -4.37
CA TYR A 134 0.38 -1.80 -4.47
C TYR A 134 -1.11 -1.67 -4.16
N THR A 135 -1.94 -2.49 -4.82
CA THR A 135 -3.39 -2.55 -4.57
C THR A 135 -3.69 -2.86 -3.10
N SER A 136 -2.97 -3.82 -2.51
CA SER A 136 -3.14 -4.21 -1.10
C SER A 136 -2.75 -3.10 -0.13
N VAL A 137 -1.69 -2.34 -0.42
CA VAL A 137 -1.28 -1.17 0.37
C VAL A 137 -2.37 -0.11 0.36
N ILE A 138 -2.88 0.26 -0.82
CA ILE A 138 -3.93 1.30 -0.96
C ILE A 138 -5.23 0.86 -0.27
N ILE A 139 -5.66 -0.39 -0.44
CA ILE A 139 -6.85 -0.91 0.24
C ILE A 139 -6.63 -0.93 1.76
N THR A 140 -5.46 -1.35 2.24
CA THR A 140 -5.17 -1.38 3.68
C THR A 140 -5.16 0.02 4.26
N LEU A 141 -4.53 0.99 3.58
CA LEU A 141 -4.54 2.40 3.95
C LEU A 141 -5.97 2.94 4.07
N SER A 142 -6.83 2.67 3.08
CA SER A 142 -8.23 3.15 3.08
C SER A 142 -8.99 2.70 4.34
N ARG A 143 -8.66 1.50 4.86
CA ARG A 143 -9.28 0.87 6.03
C ARG A 143 -8.67 1.28 7.38
N ILE A 144 -7.77 2.26 7.40
CA ILE A 144 -7.31 2.91 8.64
C ILE A 144 -8.27 4.08 8.91
N ASP A 145 -9.15 3.92 9.90
CA ASP A 145 -10.18 4.93 10.20
C ASP A 145 -9.55 6.25 10.68
N ASP A 146 -8.53 6.17 11.53
CA ASP A 146 -7.88 7.34 12.15
C ASP A 146 -6.77 7.98 11.32
N LYS A 147 -6.56 7.56 10.06
CA LYS A 147 -5.46 8.09 9.22
C LYS A 147 -5.47 9.61 9.12
N LYS A 148 -6.66 10.22 8.97
CA LYS A 148 -6.85 11.69 8.90
C LYS A 148 -6.44 12.36 10.21
N VAL A 149 -6.77 11.74 11.35
CA VAL A 149 -6.46 12.25 12.69
C VAL A 149 -4.96 12.14 12.98
N LEU A 150 -4.34 11.00 12.69
CA LEU A 150 -2.90 10.79 12.90
C LEU A 150 -2.06 11.82 12.15
N VAL A 151 -2.35 12.00 10.86
CA VAL A 151 -1.64 12.95 9.99
C VAL A 151 -2.01 14.41 10.34
N GLY A 152 -3.28 14.67 10.64
CA GLY A 152 -3.75 16.00 11.04
C GLY A 152 -3.16 16.46 12.37
N MET A 153 -3.10 15.59 13.38
CA MET A 153 -2.51 15.91 14.69
C MET A 153 -1.01 16.17 14.58
N PHE A 154 -0.28 15.38 13.80
CA PHE A 154 1.14 15.64 13.52
C PHE A 154 1.32 17.03 12.92
N ASN A 155 0.59 17.36 11.85
CA ASN A 155 0.73 18.65 11.19
C ASN A 155 0.30 19.83 12.08
N CYS A 156 -0.77 19.67 12.88
CA CYS A 156 -1.16 20.66 13.90
C CYS A 156 0.04 20.96 14.81
N ALA A 157 0.62 19.92 15.42
CA ALA A 157 1.66 20.07 16.41
C ALA A 157 2.98 20.55 15.79
N HIS A 158 3.27 20.16 14.55
CA HIS A 158 4.39 20.64 13.75
C HIS A 158 4.28 22.15 13.49
N GLU A 159 3.15 22.62 12.99
CA GLU A 159 2.92 24.03 12.71
C GLU A 159 2.94 24.89 13.98
N MET A 160 2.35 24.40 15.07
CA MET A 160 2.39 25.04 16.38
C MET A 160 3.80 25.13 16.98
N THR A 161 4.73 24.32 16.50
CA THR A 161 6.13 24.27 16.97
C THR A 161 7.03 25.10 16.07
N ASN A 162 6.87 24.98 14.74
CA ASN A 162 7.77 25.54 13.74
C ASN A 162 7.24 26.82 13.07
N GLY A 163 5.97 27.18 13.29
CA GLY A 163 5.33 28.35 12.70
C GLY A 163 4.85 28.16 11.25
N CYS A 164 5.07 26.97 10.66
CA CYS A 164 4.59 26.61 9.33
C CYS A 164 4.21 25.12 9.26
N SER A 165 3.29 24.76 8.37
CA SER A 165 2.91 23.36 8.12
C SER A 165 4.08 22.56 7.53
N ASP A 166 4.05 21.24 7.72
CA ASP A 166 4.99 20.35 7.03
C ASP A 166 4.79 20.43 5.51
N PRO A 167 5.86 20.58 4.70
CA PRO A 167 5.74 20.72 3.25
C PRO A 167 5.06 19.52 2.56
N SER A 168 5.11 18.33 3.15
CA SER A 168 4.54 17.11 2.58
C SER A 168 3.07 16.89 2.97
N TYR A 169 2.58 17.61 3.98
CA TYR A 169 1.21 17.47 4.47
C TYR A 169 0.13 17.66 3.39
N PRO A 170 0.20 18.69 2.51
CA PRO A 170 -0.80 18.86 1.46
C PRO A 170 -0.90 17.63 0.54
N ARG A 171 0.25 17.02 0.24
CA ARG A 171 0.35 15.85 -0.63
C ARG A 171 -0.28 14.60 0.02
N LEU A 172 -0.02 14.38 1.30
CA LEU A 172 -0.68 13.34 2.10
C LEU A 172 -2.18 13.55 2.20
N GLY A 173 -2.59 14.79 2.48
CA GLY A 173 -3.99 15.18 2.53
C GLY A 173 -4.72 14.83 1.25
N GLN A 174 -4.17 15.24 0.11
CA GLN A 174 -4.71 14.96 -1.21
C GLN A 174 -4.78 13.46 -1.50
N MET A 175 -3.71 12.70 -1.19
CA MET A 175 -3.71 11.25 -1.39
C MET A 175 -4.86 10.56 -0.65
N PHE A 176 -5.13 10.93 0.60
CA PHE A 176 -6.22 10.32 1.37
C PHE A 176 -7.61 10.66 0.82
N VAL A 177 -7.78 11.85 0.24
CA VAL A 177 -9.03 12.24 -0.41
C VAL A 177 -9.23 11.45 -1.71
N GLU A 178 -8.18 11.30 -2.52
CA GLU A 178 -8.23 10.54 -3.77
C GLU A 178 -8.56 9.06 -3.54
N TYR A 179 -8.02 8.45 -2.49
CA TYR A 179 -8.29 7.05 -2.13
C TYR A 179 -9.45 6.85 -1.14
N GLU A 180 -10.34 7.83 -0.99
CA GLU A 180 -11.59 7.62 -0.23
C GLU A 180 -12.46 6.53 -0.88
N HIS A 181 -12.39 6.41 -2.21
CA HIS A 181 -13.00 5.33 -3.00
C HIS A 181 -11.90 4.53 -3.74
N PRO A 182 -11.13 3.69 -3.02
CA PRO A 182 -9.88 3.14 -3.52
C PRO A 182 -10.04 2.32 -4.82
N TRP A 183 -11.12 1.54 -4.94
CA TRP A 183 -11.38 0.74 -6.15
C TRP A 183 -11.61 1.57 -7.40
N LYS A 184 -12.35 2.66 -7.27
CA LYS A 184 -12.60 3.59 -8.37
C LYS A 184 -11.28 4.24 -8.79
N LYS A 185 -10.53 4.77 -7.83
CA LYS A 185 -9.25 5.44 -8.09
C LYS A 185 -8.22 4.49 -8.72
N LEU A 186 -8.09 3.27 -8.18
CA LEU A 186 -7.20 2.25 -8.74
C LEU A 186 -7.59 1.88 -10.19
N THR A 187 -8.89 1.78 -10.50
CA THR A 187 -9.33 1.48 -11.87
C THR A 187 -8.96 2.60 -12.84
N GLU A 188 -9.10 3.86 -12.42
CA GLU A 188 -8.66 5.02 -13.22
C GLU A 188 -7.15 5.01 -13.44
N GLU A 189 -6.37 4.72 -12.38
CA GLU A 189 -4.90 4.69 -12.40
C GLU A 189 -4.34 3.57 -13.28
N PHE A 190 -4.98 2.40 -13.27
CA PHE A 190 -4.58 1.26 -14.11
C PHE A 190 -5.11 1.34 -15.55
N GLY A 191 -5.91 2.36 -15.88
CA GLY A 191 -6.43 2.58 -17.24
C GLY A 191 -5.35 2.52 -18.33
N PRO A 192 -4.27 3.32 -18.23
CA PRO A 192 -3.14 3.28 -19.19
C PRO A 192 -2.43 1.91 -19.26
N HIS A 193 -2.40 1.19 -18.14
CA HIS A 193 -1.67 -0.08 -17.99
C HIS A 193 -2.46 -1.32 -18.45
N THR A 194 -3.71 -1.14 -18.90
CA THR A 194 -4.65 -2.24 -19.22
C THR A 194 -4.05 -3.28 -20.15
N ARG A 195 -3.29 -2.86 -21.18
CA ARG A 195 -2.68 -3.78 -22.16
C ARG A 195 -1.68 -4.73 -21.48
N SER A 196 -0.72 -4.17 -20.75
CA SER A 196 0.36 -4.92 -20.08
C SER A 196 -0.20 -5.84 -19.00
N VAL A 197 -1.12 -5.34 -18.18
CA VAL A 197 -1.80 -6.13 -17.13
C VAL A 197 -2.60 -7.28 -17.74
N THR A 198 -3.36 -7.02 -18.81
CA THR A 198 -4.15 -8.07 -19.48
C THR A 198 -3.26 -9.15 -20.07
N ALA A 199 -2.16 -8.78 -20.74
CA ALA A 199 -1.22 -9.74 -21.31
C ALA A 199 -0.63 -10.66 -20.22
N ALA A 200 -0.14 -10.07 -19.12
CA ALA A 200 0.40 -10.83 -17.99
C ALA A 200 -0.64 -11.78 -17.38
N LEU A 201 -1.87 -11.31 -17.13
CA LEU A 201 -2.95 -12.13 -16.56
C LEU A 201 -3.41 -13.25 -17.50
N LEU A 202 -3.53 -12.98 -18.80
CA LEU A 202 -3.94 -14.00 -19.78
C LEU A 202 -2.92 -15.13 -19.89
N SER A 203 -1.63 -14.86 -19.71
CA SER A 203 -0.60 -15.91 -19.68
C SER A 203 -0.83 -16.95 -18.57
N LEU A 204 -1.49 -16.57 -17.47
CA LEU A 204 -1.85 -17.48 -16.38
C LEU A 204 -2.83 -18.57 -16.81
N LYS A 205 -3.55 -18.41 -17.93
CA LYS A 205 -4.50 -19.41 -18.45
C LYS A 205 -3.82 -20.77 -18.71
N MET A 206 -2.53 -20.80 -19.02
CA MET A 206 -1.76 -22.03 -19.23
C MET A 206 -1.34 -22.72 -17.93
N VAL A 207 -1.47 -22.05 -16.78
CA VAL A 207 -0.97 -22.55 -15.49
C VAL A 207 -2.10 -22.69 -14.46
N TYR A 208 -2.86 -21.62 -14.21
CA TYR A 208 -3.83 -21.57 -13.13
C TYR A 208 -4.93 -22.66 -13.22
N PRO A 209 -5.61 -22.89 -14.36
CA PRO A 209 -6.65 -23.91 -14.45
C PRO A 209 -6.14 -25.32 -14.12
N ARG A 210 -4.98 -25.72 -14.66
CA ARG A 210 -4.38 -27.04 -14.40
C ARG A 210 -3.79 -27.19 -12.99
N ARG A 211 -3.54 -26.08 -12.29
CA ARG A 211 -3.10 -26.06 -10.89
C ARG A 211 -4.26 -25.98 -9.90
N ASN A 212 -5.46 -25.65 -10.36
CA ASN A 212 -6.67 -25.47 -9.56
C ASN A 212 -7.70 -26.60 -9.80
N LEU A 213 -7.23 -27.85 -9.89
CA LEU A 213 -8.09 -29.03 -10.11
C LEU A 213 -8.66 -29.56 -8.78
N PRO A 214 -9.85 -30.19 -8.78
CA PRO A 214 -10.43 -30.79 -7.58
C PRO A 214 -9.67 -32.06 -7.15
N ALA A 215 -9.83 -32.42 -5.87
CA ALA A 215 -9.15 -33.57 -5.27
C ALA A 215 -9.40 -34.91 -5.99
N GLU A 216 -10.56 -35.08 -6.62
CA GLU A 216 -10.86 -36.27 -7.44
C GLU A 216 -9.94 -36.39 -8.65
N GLN A 217 -9.68 -35.27 -9.34
CA GLN A 217 -8.76 -35.24 -10.46
C GLN A 217 -7.30 -35.38 -10.02
N TRP A 218 -6.95 -34.91 -8.82
CA TRP A 218 -5.62 -35.18 -8.23
C TRP A 218 -5.42 -36.67 -7.94
N ARG A 219 -6.45 -37.33 -7.40
CA ARG A 219 -6.44 -38.78 -7.17
C ARG A 219 -6.35 -39.56 -8.49
N SER A 220 -7.12 -39.19 -9.50
CA SER A 220 -7.07 -39.85 -10.82
C SER A 220 -5.72 -39.67 -11.50
N ALA A 221 -5.09 -38.50 -11.35
CA ALA A 221 -3.76 -38.22 -11.88
C ALA A 221 -2.61 -38.79 -11.02
N GLN A 222 -2.93 -39.40 -9.88
CA GLN A 222 -1.95 -39.85 -8.87
C GLN A 222 -0.91 -38.75 -8.56
N LEU A 223 -1.38 -37.51 -8.43
CA LEU A 223 -0.54 -36.33 -8.29
C LEU A 223 0.48 -36.50 -7.14
N LEU A 224 1.77 -36.28 -7.42
CA LEU A 224 2.92 -36.46 -6.52
C LEU A 224 3.22 -37.92 -6.08
N ASN A 225 2.56 -38.92 -6.67
CA ASN A 225 2.84 -40.32 -6.34
C ASN A 225 4.05 -40.85 -7.11
N LEU A 226 5.20 -40.98 -6.43
CA LEU A 226 6.44 -41.55 -6.99
C LEU A 226 6.36 -43.05 -7.28
N LEU A 227 5.42 -43.77 -6.66
CA LEU A 227 5.24 -45.22 -6.81
C LEU A 227 4.19 -45.59 -7.86
N SER A 228 3.54 -44.59 -8.47
CA SER A 228 2.51 -44.79 -9.51
C SER A 228 3.07 -45.50 -10.74
N ALA A 229 4.31 -45.18 -11.12
CA ALA A 229 5.04 -45.76 -12.23
C ALA A 229 6.46 -46.16 -11.79
N PRO A 230 6.64 -47.35 -11.18
CA PRO A 230 7.95 -47.81 -10.70
C PRO A 230 9.07 -47.81 -11.77
N ALA A 231 8.70 -47.99 -13.04
CA ALA A 231 9.64 -48.00 -14.15
C ALA A 231 10.29 -46.63 -14.43
N THR A 232 9.64 -45.52 -14.08
CA THR A 232 10.15 -44.16 -14.31
C THR A 232 10.75 -43.53 -13.05
N MET A 233 10.98 -44.30 -11.98
CA MET A 233 11.50 -43.78 -10.70
C MET A 233 12.91 -43.20 -10.80
N MET A 234 13.69 -43.64 -11.78
CA MET A 234 15.04 -43.14 -12.04
C MET A 234 15.04 -41.93 -12.98
N ASP A 235 13.90 -41.62 -13.61
CA ASP A 235 13.76 -40.48 -14.53
C ASP A 235 13.56 -39.17 -13.74
N PRO A 236 14.07 -38.03 -14.23
CA PRO A 236 13.75 -36.74 -13.64
C PRO A 236 12.26 -36.45 -13.76
N ALA A 237 11.67 -35.96 -12.67
CA ALA A 237 10.26 -35.56 -12.60
C ALA A 237 9.94 -34.30 -13.42
#